data_AF-A0AAJ1H757-F1
#
_entry.id   AF-A0AAJ1H757-F1
#
_cell.length_a   1.000
_cell.length_b   1.000
_cell.length_c   1.000
_cell.angle_alpha   90.00
_cell.angle_beta   90.00
_cell.angle_gamma   90.00
#
_symmetry.space_group_name_H-M   'P 1'
#
loop_
_entity.id
_entity.type
_entity.pdbx_description
1 polymer ?
#
loop_
_entity_poly.entity_id
_entity_poly.type
_entity_poly.pdbx_seq_one_letter_code
_entity_poly.pdbx_strand_id
1 'polypeptide(L)'
;MPTRRRIVVLGSTGSIGTQALDVVARNPDRFEVVGLTAGTNRALVAEQAERFHVRDTAFGAADAERLVRSVEADVVLNGITGSVGLGPTLAALESGATLALANKESLIVGGALVQAAARPGQIVPVDSEHSAIAQALRSGSDAEVRRLVLTASGGPFRGRSRESLRDVTPAEALAHPTWDMGLVVTTNSATLVNKGLEVIEAHLLFGVPYDRIDVTVHAQSIVHSMVEFVDGSTIAQASPPDMRLPIALGLAWPDRVPGVGVPLDWTTASTWTFEPLDAEAFGAVDLAKHVGVLGGTFPAVFNAANEQAVAAFHAGAIGFLDIVDTVRRVVDEHTAGESSLDGVLAAERWARVTADRLLAR
;
A
#
# COMPACT_ATOMS: atom_id res chain seq x y z
N MET A 1 10.03 -11.52 31.84
CA MET A 1 9.67 -11.71 30.42
C MET A 1 9.62 -10.33 29.77
N PRO A 2 10.00 -10.17 28.50
CA PRO A 2 9.79 -8.90 27.82
C PRO A 2 8.30 -8.52 27.90
N THR A 3 8.02 -7.24 28.08
CA THR A 3 6.65 -6.71 28.07
C THR A 3 6.03 -6.92 26.69
N ARG A 4 4.78 -7.39 26.63
CA ARG A 4 4.03 -7.54 25.37
C ARG A 4 3.92 -6.18 24.68
N ARG A 5 4.08 -6.14 23.35
CA ARG A 5 3.80 -4.93 22.58
C ARG A 5 2.30 -4.72 22.48
N ARG A 6 1.85 -3.53 22.84
CA ARG A 6 0.46 -3.09 22.79
C ARG A 6 0.13 -2.61 21.38
N ILE A 7 -0.85 -3.22 20.74
CA ILE A 7 -1.19 -3.02 19.34
C ILE A 7 -2.60 -2.42 19.21
N VAL A 8 -2.72 -1.33 18.46
CA VAL A 8 -4.00 -0.86 17.93
C VAL A 8 -4.12 -1.32 16.48
N VAL A 9 -5.25 -1.94 16.12
CA VAL A 9 -5.52 -2.40 14.76
C VAL A 9 -6.62 -1.54 14.13
N LEU A 10 -6.22 -0.69 13.19
CA LEU A 10 -7.15 0.12 12.42
C LEU A 10 -7.64 -0.65 11.19
N GLY A 11 -8.96 -0.83 11.03
CA GLY A 11 -9.51 -1.68 9.98
C GLY A 11 -9.45 -3.18 10.29
N SER A 12 -9.66 -3.55 11.56
CA SER A 12 -9.63 -4.92 12.12
C SER A 12 -10.49 -5.96 11.39
N THR A 13 -11.55 -5.53 10.70
CA THR A 13 -12.45 -6.42 9.95
C THR A 13 -12.08 -6.59 8.48
N GLY A 14 -11.09 -5.83 7.98
CA GLY A 14 -10.55 -5.98 6.63
C GLY A 14 -9.49 -7.09 6.55
N SER A 15 -9.03 -7.40 5.34
CA SER A 15 -8.05 -8.48 5.09
C SER A 15 -6.76 -8.34 5.90
N ILE A 16 -6.19 -7.12 5.99
CA ILE A 16 -5.00 -6.85 6.81
C ILE A 16 -5.31 -7.03 8.30
N GLY A 17 -6.42 -6.48 8.77
CA GLY A 17 -6.82 -6.52 10.18
C GLY A 17 -7.04 -7.95 10.69
N THR A 18 -7.77 -8.77 9.94
CA THR A 18 -8.04 -10.16 10.33
C THR A 18 -6.76 -11.01 10.35
N GLN A 19 -5.87 -10.81 9.37
CA GLN A 19 -4.56 -11.47 9.33
C GLN A 19 -3.63 -11.01 10.47
N ALA A 20 -3.66 -9.72 10.83
CA ALA A 20 -2.92 -9.22 11.99
C ALA A 20 -3.40 -9.84 13.30
N LEU A 21 -4.72 -9.98 13.47
CA LEU A 21 -5.29 -10.66 14.63
C LEU A 21 -4.94 -12.15 14.66
N ASP A 22 -4.83 -12.82 13.51
CA ASP A 22 -4.31 -14.20 13.42
C ASP A 22 -2.83 -14.28 13.88
N VAL A 23 -1.98 -13.33 13.44
CA VAL A 23 -0.58 -13.23 13.91
C VAL A 23 -0.52 -13.04 15.43
N VAL A 24 -1.33 -12.12 15.98
CA VAL A 24 -1.38 -11.84 17.42
C VAL A 24 -1.87 -13.06 18.20
N ALA A 25 -2.92 -13.74 17.73
CA ALA A 25 -3.47 -14.93 18.39
C ALA A 25 -2.46 -16.09 18.48
N ARG A 26 -1.55 -16.21 17.50
CA ARG A 26 -0.48 -17.22 17.48
C ARG A 26 0.72 -16.85 18.34
N ASN A 27 0.81 -15.60 18.81
CA ASN A 27 1.94 -15.05 19.54
C ASN A 27 1.49 -14.23 20.79
N PRO A 28 0.69 -14.82 21.70
CA PRO A 28 0.07 -14.09 22.81
C PRO A 28 1.05 -13.64 23.89
N ASP A 29 2.27 -14.19 23.90
CA ASP A 29 3.39 -13.81 24.75
C ASP A 29 4.13 -12.57 24.22
N ARG A 30 3.91 -12.19 22.95
CA ARG A 30 4.57 -11.06 22.28
C ARG A 30 3.67 -9.85 22.11
N PHE A 31 2.37 -10.06 21.91
CA PHE A 31 1.45 -9.01 21.53
C PHE A 31 0.22 -8.97 22.42
N GLU A 32 -0.30 -7.76 22.60
CA GLU A 32 -1.56 -7.49 23.27
C GLU A 32 -2.36 -6.50 22.42
N VAL A 33 -3.57 -6.86 22.02
CA VAL A 33 -4.44 -5.91 21.31
C VAL A 33 -5.08 -4.98 22.35
N VAL A 34 -4.95 -3.68 22.15
CA VAL A 34 -5.49 -2.66 23.07
C VAL A 34 -6.55 -1.77 22.43
N GLY A 35 -6.72 -1.82 21.11
CA GLY A 35 -7.77 -1.08 20.42
C GLY A 35 -8.10 -1.67 19.05
N LEU A 36 -9.37 -1.66 18.69
CA LEU A 36 -9.88 -2.17 17.41
C LEU A 36 -10.73 -1.11 16.72
N THR A 37 -10.52 -0.91 15.42
CA THR A 37 -11.42 -0.06 14.63
C THR A 37 -11.90 -0.79 13.39
N ALA A 38 -13.07 -0.40 12.89
CA ALA A 38 -13.60 -0.88 11.61
C ALA A 38 -14.38 0.23 10.89
N GLY A 39 -14.76 0.00 9.64
CA GLY A 39 -15.71 0.88 8.95
C GLY A 39 -17.11 0.74 9.57
N THR A 40 -17.82 -0.33 9.18
CA THR A 40 -19.23 -0.53 9.54
C THR A 40 -19.55 -1.89 10.15
N ASN A 41 -18.64 -2.87 10.09
CA ASN A 41 -18.89 -4.24 10.55
C ASN A 41 -18.81 -4.38 12.07
N ARG A 42 -19.86 -3.92 12.76
CA ARG A 42 -19.98 -3.91 14.23
C ARG A 42 -20.00 -5.31 14.84
N ALA A 43 -20.63 -6.27 14.18
CA ALA A 43 -20.75 -7.64 14.67
C ALA A 43 -19.36 -8.30 14.80
N LEU A 44 -18.55 -8.24 13.74
CA LEU A 44 -17.22 -8.85 13.76
C LEU A 44 -16.27 -8.13 14.74
N VAL A 45 -16.38 -6.80 14.89
CA VAL A 45 -15.61 -6.08 15.93
C VAL A 45 -15.99 -6.56 17.34
N ALA A 46 -17.27 -6.82 17.62
CA ALA A 46 -17.68 -7.33 18.92
C ALA A 46 -17.09 -8.72 19.21
N GLU A 47 -17.13 -9.63 18.23
CA GLU A 47 -16.49 -10.96 18.33
C GLU A 47 -14.98 -10.86 18.55
N GLN A 48 -14.30 -9.98 17.82
CA GLN A 48 -12.86 -9.73 17.97
C GLN A 48 -12.55 -9.12 19.35
N ALA A 49 -13.33 -8.13 19.79
CA ALA A 49 -13.15 -7.48 21.09
C ALA A 49 -13.31 -8.46 22.26
N GLU A 50 -14.31 -9.36 22.18
CA GLU A 50 -14.48 -10.43 23.16
C GLU A 50 -13.28 -11.38 23.16
N ARG A 51 -12.87 -11.86 21.99
CA ARG A 51 -11.75 -12.81 21.81
C ARG A 51 -10.42 -12.26 22.34
N PHE A 52 -10.13 -10.98 22.13
CA PHE A 52 -8.87 -10.34 22.50
C PHE A 52 -8.98 -9.51 23.78
N HIS A 53 -10.13 -9.52 24.46
CA HIS A 53 -10.42 -8.74 25.67
C HIS A 53 -10.20 -7.23 25.51
N VAL A 54 -10.53 -6.70 24.34
CA VAL A 54 -10.39 -5.27 24.00
C VAL A 54 -11.64 -4.52 24.43
N ARG A 55 -11.46 -3.41 25.16
CA ARG A 55 -12.56 -2.52 25.56
C ARG A 55 -12.74 -1.34 24.61
N ASP A 56 -11.64 -0.84 24.06
CA ASP A 56 -11.63 0.34 23.20
C ASP A 56 -11.90 -0.06 21.74
N THR A 57 -13.09 0.28 21.27
CA THR A 57 -13.52 0.03 19.88
C THR A 57 -14.06 1.30 19.24
N ALA A 58 -13.80 1.48 17.93
CA ALA A 58 -14.23 2.66 17.19
C ALA A 58 -14.69 2.34 15.75
N PHE A 59 -15.53 3.19 15.17
CA PHE A 59 -16.13 2.97 13.86
C PHE A 59 -16.01 4.19 12.95
N GLY A 60 -15.42 4.01 11.76
CA GLY A 60 -15.11 5.08 10.83
C GLY A 60 -13.79 5.81 11.14
N ALA A 61 -13.27 6.54 10.15
CA ALA A 61 -11.94 7.14 10.21
C ALA A 61 -11.80 8.19 11.32
N ALA A 62 -12.78 9.09 11.48
CA ALA A 62 -12.74 10.12 12.52
C ALA A 62 -12.72 9.51 13.94
N ASP A 63 -13.42 8.41 14.16
CA ASP A 63 -13.46 7.73 15.47
C ASP A 63 -12.19 6.91 15.69
N ALA A 64 -11.65 6.32 14.62
CA ALA A 64 -10.36 5.66 14.64
C ALA A 64 -9.23 6.63 15.04
N GLU A 65 -9.25 7.85 14.50
CA GLU A 65 -8.32 8.91 14.90
C GLU A 65 -8.42 9.23 16.40
N ARG A 66 -9.64 9.45 16.90
CA ARG A 66 -9.87 9.72 18.33
C ARG A 66 -9.41 8.56 19.22
N LEU A 67 -9.66 7.32 18.79
CA LEU A 67 -9.20 6.13 19.51
C LEU A 67 -7.67 6.11 19.64
N VAL A 68 -6.95 6.32 18.53
CA VAL A 68 -5.47 6.37 18.53
C VAL A 68 -4.92 7.43 19.49
N ARG A 69 -5.61 8.58 19.61
CA ARG A 69 -5.22 9.65 20.54
C ARG A 69 -5.51 9.34 22.01
N SER A 70 -6.42 8.40 22.27
CA SER A 70 -6.90 8.07 23.63
C SER A 70 -6.32 6.78 24.21
N VAL A 71 -5.88 5.86 23.36
CA VAL A 71 -5.36 4.55 23.74
C VAL A 71 -3.86 4.52 23.55
N GLU A 72 -3.12 4.35 24.63
CA GLU A 72 -1.67 4.16 24.57
C GLU A 72 -1.33 2.81 23.91
N ALA A 73 -0.45 2.85 22.91
CA ALA A 73 -0.02 1.71 22.13
C ALA A 73 1.45 1.84 21.72
N ASP A 74 2.15 0.71 21.62
CA ASP A 74 3.51 0.67 21.09
C ASP A 74 3.52 0.68 19.55
N VAL A 75 2.49 0.07 18.95
CA VAL A 75 2.33 -0.02 17.50
C VAL A 75 0.88 0.27 17.12
N VAL A 76 0.70 1.07 16.07
CA VAL A 76 -0.57 1.24 15.38
C VAL A 76 -0.45 0.61 14.00
N LEU A 77 -1.21 -0.44 13.74
CA LEU A 77 -1.35 -1.01 12.40
C LEU A 77 -2.46 -0.27 11.66
N ASN A 78 -2.11 0.50 10.63
CA ASN A 78 -3.09 1.14 9.78
C ASN A 78 -3.42 0.29 8.55
N GLY A 79 -4.52 -0.45 8.63
CA GLY A 79 -5.12 -1.25 7.55
C GLY A 79 -6.44 -0.68 7.02
N ILE A 80 -6.71 0.61 7.23
CA ILE A 80 -7.87 1.30 6.61
C ILE A 80 -7.62 1.46 5.11
N THR A 81 -8.59 1.20 4.25
CA THR A 81 -8.45 1.38 2.79
C THR A 81 -8.75 2.81 2.36
N GLY A 82 -8.01 3.32 1.37
CA GLY A 82 -8.23 4.64 0.77
C GLY A 82 -7.66 5.81 1.58
N SER A 83 -7.86 7.03 1.10
CA SER A 83 -7.29 8.27 1.67
C SER A 83 -7.85 8.66 3.05
N VAL A 84 -9.00 8.12 3.42
CA VAL A 84 -9.62 8.36 4.74
C VAL A 84 -8.76 7.89 5.92
N GLY A 85 -7.76 7.03 5.69
CA GLY A 85 -6.80 6.62 6.70
C GLY A 85 -5.77 7.70 7.09
N LEU A 86 -5.74 8.86 6.42
CA LEU A 86 -4.70 9.88 6.64
C LEU A 86 -4.79 10.51 8.04
N GLY A 87 -5.99 10.87 8.51
CA GLY A 87 -6.18 11.39 9.88
C GLY A 87 -5.65 10.43 10.96
N PRO A 88 -6.10 9.15 10.96
CA PRO A 88 -5.55 8.13 11.87
C PRO A 88 -4.04 7.90 11.73
N THR A 89 -3.49 8.01 10.51
CA THR A 89 -2.03 7.95 10.26
C THR A 89 -1.30 9.07 11.00
N LEU A 90 -1.76 10.32 10.85
CA LEU A 90 -1.14 11.47 11.52
C LEU A 90 -1.25 11.35 13.04
N ALA A 91 -2.41 10.92 13.56
CA ALA A 91 -2.59 10.67 15.00
C ALA A 91 -1.63 9.60 15.54
N ALA A 92 -1.33 8.54 14.76
CA ALA A 92 -0.39 7.50 15.16
C ALA A 92 1.06 8.01 15.22
N LEU A 93 1.43 8.90 14.29
CA LEU A 93 2.77 9.51 14.29
C LEU A 93 2.94 10.48 15.45
N GLU A 94 1.93 11.31 15.70
CA GLU A 94 1.89 12.27 16.80
C GLU A 94 1.89 11.60 18.19
N SER A 95 1.22 10.45 18.35
CA SER A 95 1.22 9.69 19.62
C SER A 95 2.60 9.12 19.98
N GLY A 96 3.47 9.00 18.99
CA GLY A 96 4.81 8.47 19.14
C GLY A 96 4.93 6.97 18.95
N ALA A 97 3.82 6.25 18.71
CA ALA A 97 3.82 4.84 18.39
C ALA A 97 4.58 4.54 17.07
N THR A 98 5.04 3.30 16.91
CA THR A 98 5.45 2.80 15.60
C THR A 98 4.21 2.69 14.71
N LEU A 99 4.26 3.26 13.52
CA LEU A 99 3.21 3.11 12.54
C LEU A 99 3.54 1.93 11.62
N ALA A 100 2.86 0.80 11.81
CA ALA A 100 2.87 -0.29 10.85
C ALA A 100 1.88 0.08 9.73
N LEU A 101 2.40 0.51 8.57
CA LEU A 101 1.60 1.14 7.52
C LEU A 101 1.27 0.14 6.41
N ALA A 102 0.02 -0.30 6.36
CA ALA A 102 -0.52 -1.09 5.24
C ALA A 102 -1.35 -0.24 4.26
N ASN A 103 -1.84 0.92 4.71
CA ASN A 103 -2.59 1.87 3.90
C ASN A 103 -1.66 2.80 3.12
N LYS A 104 -1.24 2.38 1.93
CA LYS A 104 -0.37 3.14 1.04
C LYS A 104 -0.96 4.49 0.64
N GLU A 105 -2.28 4.56 0.46
CA GLU A 105 -2.98 5.76 -0.01
C GLU A 105 -2.79 6.94 0.94
N SER A 106 -2.76 6.72 2.26
CA SER A 106 -2.47 7.78 3.24
C SER A 106 -1.11 8.44 3.00
N LEU A 107 -0.08 7.63 2.73
CA LEU A 107 1.25 8.15 2.44
C LEU A 107 1.26 8.87 1.09
N ILE A 108 0.58 8.32 0.08
CA ILE A 108 0.59 8.88 -1.27
C ILE A 108 -0.12 10.23 -1.32
N VAL A 109 -1.33 10.34 -0.77
CA VAL A 109 -2.10 11.60 -0.81
C VAL A 109 -1.56 12.64 0.18
N GLY A 110 -0.99 12.18 1.29
CA GLY A 110 -0.54 13.02 2.41
C GLY A 110 0.98 13.10 2.57
N GLY A 111 1.77 12.74 1.56
CA GLY A 111 3.20 12.47 1.70
C GLY A 111 3.99 13.51 2.48
N ALA A 112 3.84 14.79 2.14
CA ALA A 112 4.51 15.88 2.84
C ALA A 112 4.07 16.01 4.32
N LEU A 113 2.79 15.80 4.61
CA LEU A 113 2.24 15.85 5.98
C LEU A 113 2.75 14.67 6.81
N VAL A 114 2.72 13.48 6.22
CA VAL A 114 3.18 12.24 6.86
C VAL A 114 4.67 12.31 7.16
N GLN A 115 5.49 12.75 6.18
CA GLN A 115 6.94 12.93 6.37
C GLN A 115 7.26 13.99 7.41
N ALA A 116 6.52 15.10 7.46
CA ALA A 116 6.73 16.15 8.45
C ALA A 116 6.34 15.70 9.88
N ALA A 117 5.34 14.83 10.03
CA ALA A 117 4.90 14.31 11.32
C ALA A 117 5.76 13.14 11.83
N ALA A 118 6.37 12.37 10.94
CA ALA A 118 7.11 11.16 11.30
C ALA A 118 8.52 11.46 11.82
N ARG A 119 8.93 10.74 12.87
CA ARG A 119 10.34 10.66 13.27
C ARG A 119 11.06 9.59 12.43
N PRO A 120 12.40 9.69 12.25
CA PRO A 120 13.18 8.66 11.58
C PRO A 120 12.91 7.27 12.16
N GLY A 121 12.59 6.29 11.30
CA GLY A 121 12.32 4.91 11.68
C GLY A 121 10.96 4.66 12.36
N GLN A 122 10.08 5.67 12.44
CA GLN A 122 8.76 5.52 13.07
C GLN A 122 7.74 4.79 12.17
N ILE A 123 7.89 4.91 10.84
CA ILE A 123 7.03 4.23 9.86
C ILE A 123 7.69 2.91 9.46
N VAL A 124 6.92 1.82 9.56
CA VAL A 124 7.33 0.50 9.11
C VAL A 124 6.34 0.04 8.03
N PRO A 125 6.81 -0.19 6.79
CA PRO A 125 5.93 -0.64 5.72
C PRO A 125 5.41 -2.06 5.97
N VAL A 126 4.12 -2.25 5.70
CA VAL A 126 3.44 -3.56 5.73
C VAL A 126 3.07 -4.03 4.33
N ASP A 127 3.09 -3.14 3.33
CA ASP A 127 3.02 -3.56 1.94
C ASP A 127 4.18 -4.51 1.60
N SER A 128 3.93 -5.56 0.81
CA SER A 128 4.87 -6.67 0.62
C SER A 128 6.21 -6.21 0.05
N GLU A 129 6.15 -5.39 -1.00
CA GLU A 129 7.27 -4.84 -1.73
C GLU A 129 8.12 -3.94 -0.84
N HIS A 130 7.50 -3.04 -0.09
CA HIS A 130 8.21 -2.09 0.75
C HIS A 130 8.72 -2.73 2.04
N SER A 131 8.01 -3.70 2.59
CA SER A 131 8.53 -4.58 3.65
C SER A 131 9.76 -5.35 3.18
N ALA A 132 9.75 -5.83 1.95
CA ALA A 132 10.91 -6.48 1.33
C ALA A 132 12.09 -5.53 1.16
N ILE A 133 11.85 -4.31 0.66
CA ILE A 133 12.88 -3.26 0.54
C ILE A 133 13.43 -2.90 1.92
N ALA A 134 12.57 -2.66 2.91
CA ALA A 134 13.00 -2.34 4.28
C ALA A 134 13.87 -3.43 4.89
N GLN A 135 13.60 -4.71 4.61
CA GLN A 135 14.46 -5.82 5.00
C GLN A 135 15.80 -5.82 4.26
N ALA A 136 15.80 -5.61 2.94
CA ALA A 136 17.00 -5.60 2.12
C ALA A 136 17.92 -4.39 2.43
N LEU A 137 17.36 -3.23 2.74
CA LEU A 137 18.12 -2.04 3.14
C LEU A 137 18.96 -2.26 4.40
N ARG A 138 18.59 -3.21 5.28
CA ARG A 138 19.38 -3.56 6.47
C ARG A 138 20.72 -4.24 6.14
N SER A 139 20.99 -4.56 4.88
CA SER A 139 22.26 -5.12 4.41
C SER A 139 23.31 -4.06 4.04
N GLY A 140 22.99 -2.77 4.15
CA GLY A 140 23.94 -1.68 3.91
C GLY A 140 23.46 -0.35 4.51
N SER A 141 24.10 0.74 4.09
CA SER A 141 23.73 2.12 4.45
C SER A 141 23.05 2.85 3.29
N ASP A 142 22.31 3.92 3.60
CA ASP A 142 21.58 4.72 2.61
C ASP A 142 22.49 5.26 1.49
N ALA A 143 23.74 5.59 1.80
CA ALA A 143 24.72 6.09 0.84
C ALA A 143 25.21 5.03 -0.16
N GLU A 144 25.08 3.74 0.20
CA GLU A 144 25.50 2.61 -0.62
C GLU A 144 24.36 2.12 -1.52
N VAL A 145 23.12 2.56 -1.30
CA VAL A 145 21.98 2.23 -2.17
C VAL A 145 22.24 2.84 -3.54
N ARG A 146 22.16 2.03 -4.59
CA ARG A 146 22.22 2.47 -5.99
C ARG A 146 20.83 2.59 -6.60
N ARG A 147 19.94 1.62 -6.39
CA ARG A 147 18.53 1.68 -6.82
C ARG A 147 17.65 0.76 -5.99
N LEU A 148 16.36 1.07 -5.98
CA LEU A 148 15.32 0.14 -5.56
C LEU A 148 14.79 -0.60 -6.78
N VAL A 149 14.47 -1.89 -6.62
CA VAL A 149 13.82 -2.68 -7.66
C VAL A 149 12.52 -3.23 -7.09
N LEU A 150 11.40 -2.63 -7.49
CA LEU A 150 10.07 -3.11 -7.14
C LEU A 150 9.68 -4.23 -8.09
N THR A 151 9.32 -5.38 -7.55
CA THR A 151 8.74 -6.46 -8.37
C THR A 151 7.24 -6.25 -8.53
N ALA A 152 6.66 -6.68 -9.64
CA ALA A 152 5.22 -6.66 -9.91
C ALA A 152 4.78 -8.04 -10.38
N SER A 153 3.55 -8.48 -10.06
CA SER A 153 3.00 -9.71 -10.67
C SER A 153 2.78 -9.57 -12.19
N GLY A 154 2.62 -8.33 -12.66
CA GLY A 154 2.25 -8.00 -14.04
C GLY A 154 0.74 -8.00 -14.29
N GLY A 155 -0.08 -8.36 -13.29
CA GLY A 155 -1.54 -8.42 -13.41
C GLY A 155 -2.03 -9.51 -14.39
N PRO A 156 -3.36 -9.64 -14.59
CA PRO A 156 -3.95 -10.61 -15.52
C PRO A 156 -3.59 -10.39 -16.99
N PHE A 157 -3.07 -9.21 -17.34
CA PHE A 157 -2.83 -8.79 -18.72
C PHE A 157 -1.35 -8.71 -19.10
N ARG A 158 -0.46 -9.29 -18.27
CA ARG A 158 0.96 -9.41 -18.60
C ARG A 158 1.16 -10.01 -20.00
N GLY A 159 1.99 -9.33 -20.81
CA GLY A 159 2.32 -9.76 -22.17
C GLY A 159 1.27 -9.40 -23.24
N ARG A 160 0.16 -8.75 -22.87
CA ARG A 160 -0.81 -8.21 -23.84
C ARG A 160 -0.32 -6.87 -24.41
N SER A 161 -0.53 -6.67 -25.71
CA SER A 161 -0.27 -5.38 -26.36
C SER A 161 -1.34 -4.35 -25.99
N ARG A 162 -1.00 -3.05 -26.07
CA ARG A 162 -1.96 -1.95 -25.82
C ARG A 162 -3.25 -2.11 -26.63
N GLU A 163 -3.14 -2.45 -27.91
CA GLU A 163 -4.31 -2.64 -28.79
C GLU A 163 -5.25 -3.73 -28.26
N SER A 164 -4.69 -4.85 -27.80
CA SER A 164 -5.50 -5.97 -27.30
C SER A 164 -6.24 -5.63 -26.00
N LEU A 165 -5.85 -4.57 -25.28
CA LEU A 165 -6.49 -4.16 -24.03
C LEU A 165 -7.79 -3.36 -24.24
N ARG A 166 -8.10 -2.95 -25.48
CA ARG A 166 -9.28 -2.13 -25.80
C ARG A 166 -10.59 -2.79 -25.35
N ASP A 167 -10.72 -4.09 -25.58
CA ASP A 167 -11.96 -4.84 -25.35
C ASP A 167 -11.99 -5.55 -23.99
N VAL A 168 -11.04 -5.23 -23.09
CA VAL A 168 -11.00 -5.81 -21.75
C VAL A 168 -12.25 -5.46 -20.96
N THR A 169 -12.86 -6.47 -20.37
CA THR A 169 -14.07 -6.36 -19.54
C THR A 169 -13.76 -6.23 -18.06
N PRO A 170 -14.69 -5.69 -17.24
CA PRO A 170 -14.57 -5.68 -15.79
C PRO A 170 -14.32 -7.06 -15.16
N ALA A 171 -14.97 -8.10 -15.69
CA ALA A 171 -14.80 -9.47 -15.21
C ALA A 171 -13.37 -9.99 -15.45
N GLU A 172 -12.79 -9.72 -16.62
CA GLU A 172 -11.39 -10.09 -16.92
C GLU A 172 -10.41 -9.32 -16.03
N ALA A 173 -10.66 -8.04 -15.76
CA ALA A 173 -9.81 -7.24 -14.89
C ALA A 173 -9.80 -7.74 -13.43
N LEU A 174 -10.89 -8.37 -12.98
CA LEU A 174 -11.01 -8.97 -11.65
C LEU A 174 -10.41 -10.38 -11.53
N ALA A 175 -10.00 -11.01 -12.64
CA ALA A 175 -9.43 -12.35 -12.65
C ALA A 175 -7.93 -12.35 -12.26
N HIS A 176 -7.60 -11.89 -11.05
CA HIS A 176 -6.21 -11.80 -10.61
C HIS A 176 -5.58 -13.19 -10.38
N PRO A 177 -4.35 -13.45 -10.86
CA PRO A 177 -3.74 -14.77 -10.79
C PRO A 177 -3.29 -15.19 -9.38
N THR A 178 -2.90 -14.22 -8.54
CA THR A 178 -2.22 -14.49 -7.25
C THR A 178 -3.01 -14.12 -5.98
N TRP A 179 -3.84 -13.07 -5.99
CA TRP A 179 -4.36 -12.42 -4.79
C TRP A 179 -5.85 -12.07 -4.92
N ASP A 180 -6.59 -12.14 -3.81
CA ASP A 180 -7.95 -11.59 -3.68
C ASP A 180 -7.89 -10.28 -2.86
N MET A 181 -8.10 -9.14 -3.53
CA MET A 181 -7.79 -7.81 -2.97
C MET A 181 -8.96 -6.81 -3.09
N GLY A 182 -10.14 -7.27 -3.50
CA GLY A 182 -11.30 -6.41 -3.76
C GLY A 182 -11.20 -5.60 -5.05
N LEU A 183 -12.29 -4.91 -5.40
CA LEU A 183 -12.52 -4.36 -6.74
C LEU A 183 -11.46 -3.34 -7.19
N VAL A 184 -11.17 -2.33 -6.36
CA VAL A 184 -10.24 -1.24 -6.74
C VAL A 184 -8.81 -1.73 -6.85
N VAL A 185 -8.32 -2.44 -5.84
CA VAL A 185 -6.93 -2.93 -5.82
C VAL A 185 -6.69 -3.94 -6.93
N THR A 186 -7.63 -4.85 -7.18
CA THR A 186 -7.51 -5.82 -8.27
C THR A 186 -7.47 -5.12 -9.64
N THR A 187 -8.33 -4.11 -9.86
CA THR A 187 -8.32 -3.33 -11.12
C THR A 187 -7.04 -2.50 -11.27
N ASN A 188 -6.53 -1.94 -10.16
CA ASN A 188 -5.26 -1.22 -10.13
C ASN A 188 -4.07 -2.14 -10.42
N SER A 189 -4.14 -3.42 -10.04
CA SER A 189 -3.14 -4.43 -10.43
C SER A 189 -3.22 -4.71 -11.93
N ALA A 190 -4.42 -4.80 -12.51
CA ALA A 190 -4.60 -5.00 -13.94
C ALA A 190 -4.08 -3.83 -14.79
N THR A 191 -4.27 -2.59 -14.33
CA THR A 191 -3.79 -1.37 -15.02
C THR A 191 -2.35 -1.00 -14.66
N LEU A 192 -1.74 -1.69 -13.69
CA LEU A 192 -0.48 -1.34 -13.02
C LEU A 192 -0.48 0.02 -12.32
N VAL A 193 -1.64 0.65 -12.10
CA VAL A 193 -1.77 1.80 -11.19
C VAL A 193 -1.34 1.42 -9.78
N ASN A 194 -1.62 0.20 -9.33
CA ASN A 194 -1.16 -0.27 -8.01
C ASN A 194 0.36 -0.18 -7.91
N LYS A 195 1.09 -0.63 -8.95
CA LYS A 195 2.55 -0.54 -8.97
C LYS A 195 3.05 0.91 -9.07
N GLY A 196 2.31 1.77 -9.78
CA GLY A 196 2.59 3.22 -9.81
C GLY A 196 2.48 3.87 -8.43
N LEU A 197 1.40 3.58 -7.69
CA LEU A 197 1.20 4.01 -6.30
C LEU A 197 2.37 3.54 -5.41
N GLU A 198 2.80 2.30 -5.55
CA GLU A 198 3.90 1.72 -4.79
C GLU A 198 5.26 2.35 -5.14
N VAL A 199 5.46 2.82 -6.38
CA VAL A 199 6.65 3.62 -6.74
C VAL A 199 6.68 4.95 -6.00
N ILE A 200 5.53 5.63 -5.87
CA ILE A 200 5.42 6.86 -5.06
C ILE A 200 5.70 6.56 -3.60
N GLU A 201 5.09 5.51 -3.06
CA GLU A 201 5.33 5.07 -1.68
C GLU A 201 6.79 4.72 -1.40
N ALA A 202 7.49 4.04 -2.32
CA ALA A 202 8.91 3.71 -2.16
C ALA A 202 9.79 4.95 -2.10
N HIS A 203 9.51 5.96 -2.94
CA HIS A 203 10.18 7.25 -2.85
C HIS A 203 9.95 7.92 -1.48
N LEU A 204 8.69 7.97 -1.03
CA LEU A 204 8.31 8.63 0.21
C LEU A 204 8.87 7.95 1.47
N LEU A 205 8.96 6.62 1.47
CA LEU A 205 9.48 5.83 2.59
C LEU A 205 11.01 5.84 2.68
N PHE A 206 11.70 5.75 1.54
CA PHE A 206 13.13 5.46 1.52
C PHE A 206 13.99 6.60 0.96
N GLY A 207 13.37 7.70 0.51
CA GLY A 207 14.08 8.87 0.00
C GLY A 207 14.86 8.63 -1.31
N VAL A 208 14.61 7.52 -2.00
CA VAL A 208 15.29 7.18 -3.26
C VAL A 208 14.62 7.93 -4.41
N PRO A 209 15.37 8.68 -5.24
CA PRO A 209 14.82 9.39 -6.41
C PRO A 209 14.08 8.48 -7.39
N TYR A 210 13.03 8.98 -8.05
CA TYR A 210 12.18 8.21 -8.97
C TYR A 210 12.90 7.56 -10.17
N ASP A 211 13.97 8.18 -10.66
CA ASP A 211 14.84 7.64 -11.71
C ASP A 211 15.74 6.50 -11.23
N ARG A 212 15.79 6.27 -9.92
CA ARG A 212 16.50 5.18 -9.24
C ARG A 212 15.55 4.15 -8.61
N ILE A 213 14.29 4.14 -9.06
CA ILE A 213 13.28 3.15 -8.70
C ILE A 213 12.86 2.41 -9.97
N ASP A 214 13.36 1.18 -10.14
CA ASP A 214 13.04 0.32 -11.28
C ASP A 214 11.88 -0.60 -10.93
N VAL A 215 11.09 -0.95 -11.95
CA VAL A 215 9.99 -1.93 -11.83
C VAL A 215 10.29 -3.11 -12.76
N THR A 216 10.20 -4.32 -12.22
CA THR A 216 10.32 -5.56 -13.01
C THR A 216 9.15 -6.50 -12.75
N VAL A 217 8.72 -7.22 -13.77
CA VAL A 217 7.64 -8.19 -13.66
C VAL A 217 8.20 -9.53 -13.20
N HIS A 218 7.73 -10.00 -12.05
CA HIS A 218 8.04 -11.27 -11.42
C HIS A 218 6.73 -12.00 -11.06
N ALA A 219 6.18 -12.73 -12.03
CA ALA A 219 4.85 -13.33 -11.94
C ALA A 219 4.73 -14.42 -10.86
N GLN A 220 5.85 -15.01 -10.43
CA GLN A 220 5.86 -16.01 -9.37
C GLN A 220 5.61 -15.40 -7.98
N SER A 221 5.80 -14.08 -7.82
CA SER A 221 5.63 -13.36 -6.55
C SER A 221 6.35 -14.01 -5.36
N ILE A 222 7.51 -14.61 -5.63
CA ILE A 222 8.40 -15.18 -4.60
C ILE A 222 9.39 -14.12 -4.11
N VAL A 223 10.01 -13.38 -5.04
CA VAL A 223 10.83 -12.22 -4.73
C VAL A 223 9.91 -11.00 -4.64
N HIS A 224 9.75 -10.47 -3.43
CA HIS A 224 8.81 -9.39 -3.14
C HIS A 224 9.36 -8.02 -3.48
N SER A 225 10.67 -7.79 -3.41
CA SER A 225 11.41 -6.65 -3.99
C SER A 225 12.90 -6.78 -3.68
N MET A 226 13.71 -5.89 -4.24
CA MET A 226 15.17 -5.93 -4.11
C MET A 226 15.78 -4.54 -3.93
N VAL A 227 17.01 -4.51 -3.41
CA VAL A 227 17.87 -3.32 -3.34
C VAL A 227 19.19 -3.65 -4.03
N GLU A 228 19.58 -2.83 -5.00
CA GLU A 228 20.89 -2.88 -5.65
C GLU A 228 21.80 -1.84 -5.00
N PHE A 229 23.02 -2.24 -4.66
CA PHE A 229 24.03 -1.41 -4.03
C PHE A 229 25.09 -0.93 -5.05
N VAL A 230 25.87 0.09 -4.66
CA VAL A 230 26.87 0.74 -5.53
C VAL A 230 28.03 -0.17 -5.95
N ASP A 231 28.25 -1.28 -5.25
CA ASP A 231 29.25 -2.31 -5.58
C ASP A 231 28.73 -3.33 -6.62
N GLY A 232 27.47 -3.21 -7.05
CA GLY A 232 26.82 -4.09 -8.01
C GLY A 232 26.12 -5.30 -7.38
N SER A 233 26.18 -5.47 -6.06
CA SER A 233 25.42 -6.50 -5.36
C SER A 233 23.92 -6.17 -5.33
N THR A 234 23.08 -7.20 -5.30
CA THR A 234 21.63 -7.07 -5.13
C THR A 234 21.17 -7.96 -4.00
N ILE A 235 20.41 -7.39 -3.06
CA ILE A 235 19.79 -8.11 -1.96
C ILE A 235 18.31 -8.21 -2.24
N ALA A 236 17.80 -9.44 -2.30
CA ALA A 236 16.41 -9.76 -2.54
C ALA A 236 15.78 -10.34 -1.28
N GLN A 237 14.58 -9.88 -0.93
CA GLN A 237 13.75 -10.59 0.04
C GLN A 237 12.82 -11.54 -0.71
N ALA A 238 12.84 -12.82 -0.31
CA ALA A 238 12.07 -13.87 -0.95
C ALA A 238 11.30 -14.73 0.07
N SER A 239 10.05 -15.02 -0.25
CA SER A 239 9.18 -15.92 0.51
C SER A 239 7.96 -16.32 -0.31
N PRO A 240 7.27 -17.43 -0.01
CA PRO A 240 5.93 -17.65 -0.54
C PRO A 240 5.01 -16.45 -0.24
N PRO A 241 4.08 -16.11 -1.13
CA PRO A 241 3.18 -14.97 -0.96
C PRO A 241 2.26 -15.18 0.24
N ASP A 242 2.45 -14.37 1.30
CA ASP A 242 1.66 -14.43 2.53
C ASP A 242 1.77 -13.09 3.29
N MET A 243 0.67 -12.33 3.34
CA MET A 243 0.66 -10.99 3.99
C MET A 243 0.88 -11.06 5.50
N ARG A 244 0.72 -12.22 6.14
CA ARG A 244 1.07 -12.37 7.56
C ARG A 244 2.56 -12.10 7.81
N LEU A 245 3.44 -12.36 6.84
CA LEU A 245 4.88 -12.08 6.96
C LEU A 245 5.20 -10.59 7.13
N PRO A 246 4.84 -9.69 6.18
CA PRO A 246 5.09 -8.27 6.35
C PRO A 246 4.26 -7.65 7.49
N ILE A 247 3.05 -8.15 7.76
CA ILE A 247 2.26 -7.73 8.94
C ILE A 247 3.03 -8.04 10.23
N ALA A 248 3.48 -9.28 10.42
CA ALA A 248 4.19 -9.68 11.63
C ALA A 248 5.49 -8.90 11.82
N LEU A 249 6.20 -8.62 10.72
CA LEU A 249 7.39 -7.77 10.75
C LEU A 249 7.02 -6.34 11.15
N GLY A 250 5.93 -5.76 10.62
CA GLY A 250 5.43 -4.45 11.03
C GLY A 250 5.11 -4.36 12.52
N LEU A 251 4.49 -5.40 13.08
CA LEU A 251 4.14 -5.48 14.51
C LEU A 251 5.37 -5.66 15.42
N ALA A 252 6.41 -6.37 14.96
CA ALA A 252 7.57 -6.73 15.76
C ALA A 252 8.85 -5.94 15.42
N TRP A 253 8.79 -5.01 14.46
CA TRP A 253 9.97 -4.37 13.89
C TRP A 253 10.93 -3.86 14.98
N PRO A 254 12.25 -4.15 14.86
CA PRO A 254 12.94 -4.83 13.75
C PRO A 254 13.08 -6.35 13.89
N ASP A 255 12.40 -6.95 14.88
CA ASP A 255 12.56 -8.36 15.24
C ASP A 255 11.67 -9.29 14.41
N ARG A 256 12.12 -10.53 14.22
CA ARG A 256 11.34 -11.56 13.54
C ARG A 256 10.40 -12.27 14.50
N VAL A 257 9.21 -12.62 14.01
CA VAL A 257 8.24 -13.46 14.72
C VAL A 257 8.34 -14.89 14.19
N PRO A 258 8.65 -15.90 15.03
CA PRO A 258 8.72 -17.30 14.60
C PRO A 258 7.37 -17.85 14.10
N GLY A 259 7.41 -18.80 13.16
CA GLY A 259 6.23 -19.61 12.78
C GLY A 259 5.11 -18.86 12.05
N VAL A 260 5.37 -17.68 11.50
CA VAL A 260 4.36 -16.87 10.78
C VAL A 260 4.06 -17.40 9.38
N GLY A 261 5.10 -17.69 8.59
CA GLY A 261 4.98 -18.14 7.21
C GLY A 261 5.64 -19.49 6.96
N VAL A 262 5.34 -20.09 5.82
CA VAL A 262 5.97 -21.33 5.35
C VAL A 262 7.28 -20.99 4.62
N PRO A 263 8.43 -21.60 4.97
CA PRO A 263 9.68 -21.35 4.27
C PRO A 263 9.68 -21.91 2.85
N LEU A 264 10.54 -21.37 1.98
CA LEU A 264 10.82 -21.98 0.68
C LEU A 264 11.41 -23.39 0.85
N ASP A 265 10.93 -24.33 0.04
CA ASP A 265 11.50 -25.67 -0.02
C ASP A 265 12.70 -25.71 -0.97
N TRP A 266 13.90 -25.78 -0.40
CA TRP A 266 15.16 -25.87 -1.14
C TRP A 266 15.49 -27.28 -1.64
N THR A 267 14.67 -28.29 -1.32
CA THR A 267 14.82 -29.65 -1.85
C THR A 267 14.22 -29.81 -3.25
N THR A 268 13.34 -28.87 -3.64
CA THR A 268 12.69 -28.83 -4.94
C THR A 268 13.30 -27.73 -5.80
N ALA A 269 13.69 -28.06 -7.04
CA ALA A 269 14.17 -27.05 -7.99
C ALA A 269 13.05 -26.06 -8.36
N SER A 270 13.38 -24.78 -8.45
CA SER A 270 12.46 -23.72 -8.88
C SER A 270 13.13 -22.76 -9.84
N THR A 271 12.32 -22.02 -10.61
CA THR A 271 12.78 -21.01 -11.56
C THR A 271 12.07 -19.70 -11.29
N TRP A 272 12.83 -18.63 -11.14
CA TRP A 272 12.33 -17.26 -10.98
C TRP A 272 12.68 -16.46 -12.22
N THR A 273 11.66 -15.87 -12.85
CA THR A 273 11.84 -15.04 -14.04
C THR A 273 11.58 -13.59 -13.70
N PHE A 274 12.29 -12.71 -14.39
CA PHE A 274 12.17 -11.26 -14.28
C PHE A 274 12.10 -10.70 -15.69
N GLU A 275 11.03 -9.96 -15.97
CA GLU A 275 10.77 -9.35 -17.28
C GLU A 275 10.74 -7.82 -17.12
N PRO A 276 11.16 -7.04 -18.14
CA PRO A 276 10.98 -5.60 -18.11
C PRO A 276 9.48 -5.25 -18.11
N LEU A 277 9.15 -4.12 -17.49
CA LEU A 277 7.80 -3.57 -17.58
C LEU A 277 7.53 -3.04 -19.01
N ASP A 278 6.39 -3.41 -19.58
CA ASP A 278 5.93 -2.86 -20.85
C ASP A 278 5.22 -1.50 -20.63
N ALA A 279 5.99 -0.42 -20.75
CA ALA A 279 5.50 0.94 -20.58
C ALA A 279 4.58 1.41 -21.73
N GLU A 280 4.62 0.75 -22.91
CA GLU A 280 3.74 1.08 -24.03
C GLU A 280 2.32 0.56 -23.76
N ALA A 281 2.21 -0.69 -23.31
CA ALA A 281 0.94 -1.27 -22.90
C ALA A 281 0.42 -0.64 -21.59
N PHE A 282 1.30 -0.38 -20.61
CA PHE A 282 0.93 0.03 -19.26
C PHE A 282 1.63 1.32 -18.80
N GLY A 283 1.17 2.47 -19.28
CA GLY A 283 1.73 3.79 -18.94
C GLY A 283 1.45 4.32 -17.53
N ALA A 284 0.84 3.53 -16.64
CA ALA A 284 0.45 3.99 -15.29
C ALA A 284 1.66 4.27 -14.39
N VAL A 285 2.73 3.48 -14.50
CA VAL A 285 3.96 3.67 -13.69
C VAL A 285 4.67 4.96 -14.06
N ASP A 286 4.77 5.28 -15.35
CA ASP A 286 5.38 6.53 -15.81
C ASP A 286 4.57 7.75 -15.38
N LEU A 287 3.23 7.66 -15.44
CA LEU A 287 2.36 8.71 -14.94
C LEU A 287 2.52 8.90 -13.42
N ALA A 288 2.66 7.81 -12.66
CA ALA A 288 2.89 7.86 -11.22
C ALA A 288 4.25 8.51 -10.87
N LYS A 289 5.32 8.18 -11.60
CA LYS A 289 6.62 8.85 -11.47
C LYS A 289 6.51 10.35 -11.77
N HIS A 290 5.77 10.71 -12.83
CA HIS A 290 5.55 12.10 -13.20
C HIS A 290 4.85 12.90 -12.09
N VAL A 291 3.71 12.42 -11.58
CA VAL A 291 2.99 13.12 -10.49
C VAL A 291 3.76 13.11 -9.17
N GLY A 292 4.57 12.07 -8.93
CA GLY A 292 5.48 12.00 -7.81
C GLY A 292 6.56 13.09 -7.85
N VAL A 293 7.18 13.32 -9.02
CA VAL A 293 8.16 14.39 -9.23
C VAL A 293 7.52 15.78 -9.07
N LEU A 294 6.28 15.97 -9.57
CA LEU A 294 5.55 17.21 -9.37
C LEU A 294 5.24 17.48 -7.88
N GLY A 295 4.98 16.42 -7.11
CA GLY A 295 4.72 16.50 -5.67
C GLY A 295 3.46 17.32 -5.34
N GLY A 296 3.46 17.93 -4.16
CA GLY A 296 2.32 18.70 -3.66
C GLY A 296 1.03 17.87 -3.66
N THR A 297 -0.05 18.42 -4.23
CA THR A 297 -1.35 17.74 -4.32
C THR A 297 -1.53 16.81 -5.53
N PHE A 298 -0.54 16.69 -6.43
CA PHE A 298 -0.68 15.88 -7.64
C PHE A 298 -0.90 14.37 -7.38
N PRO A 299 -0.19 13.73 -6.43
CA PRO A 299 -0.48 12.34 -6.06
C PRO A 299 -1.91 12.12 -5.53
N ALA A 300 -2.47 13.10 -4.80
CA ALA A 300 -3.85 13.04 -4.32
C ALA A 300 -4.86 13.10 -5.46
N VAL A 301 -4.61 13.99 -6.44
CA VAL A 301 -5.41 14.08 -7.67
C VAL A 301 -5.33 12.79 -8.49
N PHE A 302 -4.13 12.24 -8.66
CA PHE A 302 -3.92 10.95 -9.33
C PHE A 302 -4.75 9.82 -8.69
N ASN A 303 -4.69 9.69 -7.35
CA ASN A 303 -5.45 8.66 -6.63
C ASN A 303 -6.96 8.86 -6.78
N ALA A 304 -7.45 10.08 -6.55
CA ALA A 304 -8.88 10.38 -6.57
C ALA A 304 -9.49 10.25 -7.98
N ALA A 305 -8.78 10.66 -9.03
CA ALA A 305 -9.19 10.45 -10.42
C ALA A 305 -9.23 8.96 -10.77
N ASN A 306 -8.25 8.18 -10.30
CA ASN A 306 -8.20 6.74 -10.54
C ASN A 306 -9.41 6.03 -9.91
N GLU A 307 -9.77 6.36 -8.66
CA GLU A 307 -10.94 5.76 -8.02
C GLU A 307 -12.23 6.00 -8.82
N GLN A 308 -12.44 7.21 -9.37
CA GLN A 308 -13.60 7.50 -10.21
C GLN A 308 -13.57 6.74 -11.54
N ALA A 309 -12.41 6.71 -12.19
CA ALA A 309 -12.28 6.03 -13.47
C ALA A 309 -12.46 4.50 -13.32
N VAL A 310 -11.94 3.89 -12.26
CA VAL A 310 -12.18 2.48 -11.93
C VAL A 310 -13.67 2.24 -11.69
N ALA A 311 -14.35 3.09 -10.90
CA ALA A 311 -15.79 2.96 -10.68
C ALA A 311 -16.59 3.04 -11.99
N ALA A 312 -16.24 3.98 -12.88
CA ALA A 312 -16.88 4.14 -14.18
C ALA A 312 -16.65 2.93 -15.12
N PHE A 313 -15.45 2.35 -15.11
CA PHE A 313 -15.14 1.13 -15.85
C PHE A 313 -16.00 -0.05 -15.39
N HIS A 314 -16.12 -0.26 -14.08
CA HIS A 314 -16.97 -1.31 -13.52
C HIS A 314 -18.47 -1.07 -13.71
N ALA A 315 -18.88 0.19 -13.88
CA ALA A 315 -20.24 0.56 -14.28
C ALA A 315 -20.49 0.39 -15.79
N GLY A 316 -19.49 0.02 -16.58
CA GLY A 316 -19.59 -0.12 -18.03
C GLY A 316 -19.67 1.21 -18.79
N ALA A 317 -19.30 2.33 -18.15
CA ALA A 317 -19.37 3.66 -18.75
C ALA A 317 -18.15 3.99 -19.62
N ILE A 318 -17.00 3.35 -19.36
CA ILE A 318 -15.75 3.54 -20.11
C ILE A 318 -15.05 2.20 -20.37
N GLY A 319 -14.11 2.16 -21.31
CA GLY A 319 -13.25 1.01 -21.56
C GLY A 319 -12.04 0.95 -20.61
N PHE A 320 -11.32 -0.16 -20.64
CA PHE A 320 -10.17 -0.38 -19.74
C PHE A 320 -9.04 0.62 -19.94
N LEU A 321 -8.72 0.97 -21.19
CA LEU A 321 -7.67 1.95 -21.51
C LEU A 321 -8.03 3.37 -21.07
N ASP A 322 -9.33 3.68 -21.01
CA ASP A 322 -9.83 5.00 -20.63
C ASP A 322 -9.56 5.30 -19.15
N ILE A 323 -9.27 4.29 -18.32
CA ILE A 323 -8.95 4.48 -16.90
C ILE A 323 -7.73 5.39 -16.76
N VAL A 324 -6.58 4.95 -17.30
CA VAL A 324 -5.31 5.68 -17.17
C VAL A 324 -5.34 6.96 -18.02
N ASP A 325 -6.01 6.94 -19.17
CA ASP A 325 -6.13 8.11 -20.04
C ASP A 325 -6.98 9.22 -19.37
N THR A 326 -8.02 8.86 -18.61
CA THR A 326 -8.80 9.81 -17.79
C THR A 326 -7.94 10.39 -16.67
N VAL A 327 -7.22 9.55 -15.92
CA VAL A 327 -6.34 10.01 -14.83
C VAL A 327 -5.32 11.01 -15.34
N ARG A 328 -4.67 10.73 -16.49
CA ARG A 328 -3.72 11.64 -17.15
C ARG A 328 -4.36 13.00 -17.43
N ARG A 329 -5.55 13.02 -18.04
CA ARG A 329 -6.25 14.28 -18.37
C ARG A 329 -6.62 15.09 -17.13
N VAL A 330 -7.04 14.44 -16.05
CA VAL A 330 -7.34 15.13 -14.78
C VAL A 330 -6.06 15.72 -14.18
N VAL A 331 -4.95 14.97 -14.22
CA VAL A 331 -3.64 15.44 -13.77
C VAL A 331 -3.17 16.64 -14.60
N ASP A 332 -3.31 16.60 -15.93
CA ASP A 332 -2.90 17.68 -16.84
C ASP A 332 -3.70 18.98 -16.63
N GLU A 333 -4.97 18.89 -16.19
CA GLU A 333 -5.80 20.05 -15.85
C GLU A 333 -5.51 20.62 -14.45
N HIS A 334 -4.74 19.91 -13.61
CA HIS A 334 -4.53 20.29 -12.22
C HIS A 334 -3.46 21.36 -12.03
N THR A 335 -3.66 22.22 -11.04
CA THR A 335 -2.66 23.16 -10.54
C THR A 335 -2.42 22.89 -9.06
N ALA A 336 -1.14 22.84 -8.64
CA ALA A 336 -0.78 22.51 -7.27
C ALA A 336 -1.55 23.35 -6.24
N GLY A 337 -2.24 22.67 -5.31
CA GLY A 337 -2.90 23.28 -4.16
C GLY A 337 -2.00 23.38 -2.94
N GLU A 338 -2.58 23.78 -1.81
CA GLU A 338 -1.88 23.90 -0.53
C GLU A 338 -1.46 22.52 0.02
N SER A 339 -0.26 22.45 0.60
CA SER A 339 0.27 21.28 1.29
C SER A 339 -0.26 21.18 2.73
N SER A 340 -1.58 21.15 2.89
CA SER A 340 -2.31 20.98 4.14
C SER A 340 -3.31 19.82 4.04
N LEU A 341 -3.81 19.30 5.16
CA LEU A 341 -4.84 18.25 5.12
C LEU A 341 -6.08 18.74 4.35
N ASP A 342 -6.53 19.97 4.61
CA ASP A 342 -7.65 20.58 3.90
C ASP A 342 -7.35 20.79 2.41
N GLY A 343 -6.11 21.16 2.07
CA GLY A 343 -5.65 21.31 0.69
C GLY A 343 -5.66 19.98 -0.08
N VAL A 344 -5.19 18.89 0.54
CA VAL A 344 -5.25 17.53 -0.03
C VAL A 344 -6.70 17.10 -0.24
N LEU A 345 -7.56 17.25 0.77
CA LEU A 345 -8.98 16.89 0.67
C LEU A 345 -9.72 17.75 -0.38
N ALA A 346 -9.36 19.03 -0.52
CA ALA A 346 -9.90 19.91 -1.55
C ALA A 346 -9.46 19.47 -2.95
N ALA A 347 -8.19 19.10 -3.13
CA ALA A 347 -7.67 18.58 -4.39
C ALA A 347 -8.34 17.25 -4.78
N GLU A 348 -8.57 16.34 -3.84
CA GLU A 348 -9.31 15.10 -4.11
C GLU A 348 -10.75 15.39 -4.54
N ARG A 349 -11.47 16.30 -3.85
CA ARG A 349 -12.83 16.69 -4.26
C ARG A 349 -12.86 17.29 -5.66
N TRP A 350 -11.92 18.17 -5.96
CA TRP A 350 -11.77 18.75 -7.29
C TRP A 350 -11.50 17.67 -8.34
N ALA A 351 -10.57 16.75 -8.07
CA ALA A 351 -10.20 15.68 -8.99
C ALA A 351 -11.39 14.77 -9.30
N ARG A 352 -12.21 14.44 -8.29
CA ARG A 352 -13.43 13.64 -8.46
C ARG A 352 -14.43 14.34 -9.37
N VAL A 353 -14.73 15.62 -9.12
CA VAL A 353 -15.64 16.42 -9.96
C VAL A 353 -15.12 16.54 -11.40
N THR A 354 -13.83 16.78 -11.57
CA THR A 354 -13.20 16.88 -12.89
C THR A 354 -13.22 15.54 -13.63
N ALA A 355 -12.93 14.43 -12.95
CA ALA A 355 -13.04 13.09 -13.52
C ALA A 355 -14.48 12.82 -13.99
N ASP A 356 -15.48 13.03 -13.12
CA ASP A 356 -16.89 12.82 -13.47
C ASP A 356 -17.32 13.64 -14.69
N ARG A 357 -16.87 14.90 -14.78
CA ARG A 357 -17.11 15.78 -15.94
C ARG A 357 -16.47 15.24 -17.23
N LEU A 358 -15.28 14.64 -17.15
CA LEU A 358 -14.58 14.08 -18.30
C LEU A 358 -15.18 12.73 -18.74
N LEU A 359 -15.67 11.94 -17.79
CA LEU A 359 -16.32 10.64 -18.01
C LEU A 359 -17.74 10.76 -18.59
N ALA A 360 -18.42 11.89 -18.35
CA ALA A 360 -19.75 12.15 -18.87
C ALA A 360 -19.80 12.59 -20.35
N ARG A 361 -18.65 12.62 -21.06
CA ARG A 361 -18.53 13.08 -22.45
C ARG A 361 -18.42 11.91 -23.41
#